data_AF-A0A1H8R8U2-F1
#
_entry.id   AF-A0A1H8R8U2-F1
#
_cell.length_a   1.000
_cell.length_b   1.000
_cell.length_c   1.000
_cell.angle_alpha   90.00
_cell.angle_beta   90.00
_cell.angle_gamma   90.00
#
_symmetry.space_group_name_H-M   'P 1'
#
loop_
_entity.id
_entity.type
_entity.pdbx_description
1 polymer ?
#
loop_
_entity_poly.entity_id
_entity_poly.type
_entity_poly.pdbx_seq_one_letter_code
_entity_poly.pdbx_strand_id
1 'polypeptide(L)'
;MSKSILYLLLIVSVLFSSCIPTQDLIYLQKKDGNETQSTVAVVESKPYRLQINDVLSITIKANDPKLVSIFSTSNQSEIGNKSESGLYFDGFTVDDHGAIRFPVLGEINVIGFTLEEVRIKIEKQLLSEYFNEAANIFVTVKLAGFRYTINGEVGSTGTKTLFQEHVNVMEAIANAGDITITGNRKSVTIIRQSSTGVQMQDIDLTDSNVMKSPYYHLQPNDYIYVKPLKQKTWGTGKTGIESLGTIITLLSLATTTFLLLKK
;
A
#
# COMPACT_ATOMS: atom_id res chain seq x y z
N MET A 1 45.41 -21.30 -28.62
CA MET A 1 44.52 -20.12 -28.78
C MET A 1 45.36 -18.86 -28.67
N SER A 2 45.25 -17.94 -29.62
CA SER A 2 45.97 -16.66 -29.51
C SER A 2 45.47 -15.90 -28.27
N LYS A 3 46.37 -15.20 -27.57
CA LYS A 3 46.02 -14.44 -26.36
C LYS A 3 44.85 -13.47 -26.64
N SER A 4 44.76 -12.94 -27.87
CA SER A 4 43.68 -12.06 -28.34
C SER A 4 42.29 -12.71 -28.34
N ILE A 5 42.18 -14.00 -28.70
CA ILE A 5 40.90 -14.75 -28.67
C ILE A 5 40.46 -15.00 -27.22
N LEU A 6 41.43 -15.24 -26.32
CA LEU A 6 41.16 -15.39 -24.89
C LEU A 6 40.63 -14.07 -24.29
N TYR A 7 41.23 -12.92 -24.63
CA TYR A 7 40.75 -11.61 -24.17
C TYR A 7 39.36 -11.26 -24.72
N LEU A 8 39.07 -11.60 -25.99
CA LEU A 8 37.74 -11.43 -26.57
C LEU A 8 36.68 -12.26 -25.84
N LEU A 9 36.97 -13.54 -25.56
CA LEU A 9 36.07 -14.42 -24.80
C LEU A 9 35.84 -13.92 -23.37
N LEU A 10 36.86 -13.34 -22.73
CA LEU A 10 36.76 -12.78 -21.38
C LEU A 10 35.89 -11.51 -21.37
N ILE A 11 36.02 -10.63 -22.37
CA ILE A 11 35.16 -9.45 -22.54
C ILE A 11 33.70 -9.88 -22.79
N VAL A 12 33.48 -10.88 -23.66
CA VAL A 12 32.15 -11.42 -23.93
C VAL A 12 31.51 -12.03 -22.68
N SER A 13 32.28 -12.75 -21.87
CA SER A 13 31.81 -13.31 -20.58
C SER A 13 31.36 -12.22 -19.60
N VAL A 14 32.09 -11.10 -19.51
CA VAL A 14 31.73 -9.96 -18.65
C VAL A 14 30.42 -9.31 -19.11
N LEU A 15 30.14 -9.27 -20.41
CA LEU A 15 28.91 -8.68 -20.98
C LEU A 15 27.62 -9.47 -20.67
N PHE A 16 27.72 -10.75 -20.28
CA PHE A 16 26.56 -11.57 -19.91
C PHE A 16 26.18 -11.50 -18.41
N SER A 17 26.92 -10.74 -17.60
CA SER A 17 26.70 -10.67 -16.14
C SER A 17 25.59 -9.71 -15.69
N SER A 18 24.91 -9.00 -16.61
CA SER A 18 23.96 -7.93 -16.24
C SER A 18 22.49 -8.37 -16.06
N CYS A 19 22.17 -9.67 -16.13
CA CYS A 19 20.79 -10.16 -16.02
C CYS A 19 20.24 -10.08 -14.59
N ILE A 20 18.97 -9.72 -14.43
CA ILE A 20 18.24 -9.82 -13.15
C ILE A 20 17.87 -11.29 -12.92
N PRO A 21 18.21 -11.90 -11.76
CA PRO A 21 17.80 -13.27 -11.46
C PRO A 21 16.27 -13.39 -11.40
N THR A 22 15.72 -14.48 -11.95
CA THR A 22 14.25 -14.73 -11.92
C THR A 22 13.72 -14.84 -10.49
N GLN A 23 14.52 -15.35 -9.56
CA GLN A 23 14.20 -15.41 -8.13
C GLN A 23 14.00 -14.04 -7.49
N ASP A 24 14.48 -12.95 -8.10
CA ASP A 24 14.29 -11.59 -7.58
C ASP A 24 12.97 -10.97 -8.08
N LEU A 25 12.29 -11.67 -9.00
CA LEU A 25 11.04 -11.24 -9.62
C LEU A 25 9.81 -12.00 -9.09
N ILE A 26 10.01 -13.16 -8.47
CA ILE A 26 8.91 -14.01 -8.00
C ILE A 26 8.54 -13.66 -6.55
N TYR A 27 7.24 -13.48 -6.29
CA TYR A 27 6.72 -13.22 -4.96
C TYR A 27 6.60 -14.48 -4.11
N LEU A 28 6.71 -14.31 -2.79
CA LEU A 28 6.30 -15.28 -1.77
C LEU A 28 6.91 -16.68 -1.96
N GLN A 29 8.16 -16.75 -2.39
CA GLN A 29 8.90 -17.99 -2.51
C GLN A 29 9.21 -18.54 -1.12
N LYS A 30 9.19 -19.87 -1.02
CA LYS A 30 9.59 -20.58 0.19
C LYS A 30 11.08 -20.85 0.15
N LYS A 31 11.87 -20.07 0.88
CA LYS A 31 13.34 -20.22 0.89
C LYS A 31 13.81 -21.42 1.72
N ASP A 32 12.95 -21.97 2.58
CA ASP A 32 13.30 -23.01 3.56
C ASP A 32 13.05 -24.47 3.10
N GLY A 33 12.78 -24.74 1.82
CA GLY A 33 12.83 -26.10 1.22
C GLY A 33 11.85 -27.17 1.71
N ASN A 34 11.13 -26.96 2.82
CA ASN A 34 10.19 -27.96 3.35
C ASN A 34 8.81 -27.82 2.68
N GLU A 35 8.42 -28.76 1.84
CA GLU A 35 7.14 -28.79 1.10
C GLU A 35 5.90 -29.17 1.93
N THR A 36 5.91 -28.99 3.25
CA THR A 36 4.70 -29.17 4.05
C THR A 36 3.83 -27.93 3.98
N GLN A 37 2.54 -28.10 3.67
CA GLN A 37 1.49 -27.07 3.71
C GLN A 37 1.69 -26.20 4.95
N SER A 38 2.26 -25.02 4.75
CA SER A 38 2.50 -24.09 5.85
C SER A 38 1.21 -23.33 6.04
N THR A 39 0.44 -23.74 7.04
CA THR A 39 -0.51 -22.83 7.67
C THR A 39 0.32 -21.65 8.19
N VAL A 40 0.29 -20.54 7.47
CA VAL A 40 0.86 -19.30 7.97
C VAL A 40 -0.04 -18.92 9.14
N ALA A 41 0.48 -19.07 10.37
CA ALA A 41 -0.23 -18.60 11.54
C ALA A 41 -0.56 -17.12 11.31
N VAL A 42 -1.86 -16.79 11.30
CA VAL A 42 -2.32 -15.41 11.22
C VAL A 42 -1.70 -14.72 12.42
N VAL A 43 -0.76 -13.81 12.18
CA VAL A 43 -0.25 -12.95 13.24
C VAL A 43 -1.46 -12.17 13.73
N GLU A 44 -1.82 -12.34 15.00
CA GLU A 44 -2.85 -11.50 15.60
C GLU A 44 -2.40 -10.04 15.49
N SER A 45 -2.93 -9.34 14.48
CA SER A 45 -2.70 -7.92 14.31
C SER A 45 -3.43 -7.22 15.45
N LYS A 46 -2.70 -6.43 16.23
CA LYS A 46 -3.32 -5.53 17.21
C LYS A 46 -4.40 -4.69 16.51
N PRO A 47 -5.57 -4.49 17.13
CA PRO A 47 -6.62 -3.68 16.52
C PRO A 47 -6.12 -2.27 16.25
N TYR A 48 -6.52 -1.72 15.09
CA TYR A 48 -6.19 -0.35 14.73
C TYR A 48 -6.78 0.63 15.75
N ARG A 49 -5.97 1.64 16.09
CA ARG A 49 -6.35 2.71 17.00
C ARG A 49 -6.31 4.02 16.23
N LEU A 50 -7.40 4.78 16.32
CA LEU A 50 -7.61 6.00 15.56
C LEU A 50 -6.50 7.03 15.81
N GLN A 51 -6.10 7.67 14.74
CA GLN A 51 -5.08 8.71 14.71
C GLN A 51 -5.66 10.04 14.22
N ILE A 52 -4.89 11.11 14.42
CA ILE A 52 -5.21 12.44 13.88
C ILE A 52 -5.29 12.34 12.36
N ASN A 53 -6.20 13.08 11.73
CA ASN A 53 -6.50 13.07 10.29
C ASN A 53 -7.18 11.81 9.75
N ASP A 54 -7.55 10.85 10.61
CA ASP A 54 -8.47 9.79 10.21
C ASP A 54 -9.86 10.38 9.92
N VAL A 55 -10.57 9.76 8.99
CA VAL A 55 -11.94 10.15 8.65
C VAL A 55 -12.87 8.99 8.96
N LEU A 56 -13.89 9.23 9.77
CA LEU A 56 -14.88 8.23 10.17
C LEU A 56 -16.19 8.42 9.41
N SER A 57 -16.73 7.32 8.90
CA SER A 57 -18.11 7.22 8.44
C SER A 57 -18.96 6.68 9.59
N ILE A 58 -19.76 7.53 10.21
CA ILE A 58 -20.69 7.16 11.27
C ILE A 58 -22.10 7.19 10.71
N THR A 59 -22.83 6.09 10.83
CA THR A 59 -24.22 5.97 10.36
C THR A 59 -25.09 5.49 11.50
N ILE A 60 -26.19 6.19 11.73
CA ILE A 60 -27.16 5.88 12.78
C ILE A 60 -28.47 5.45 12.12
N LYS A 61 -29.01 4.32 12.55
CA LYS A 61 -30.35 3.86 12.21
C LYS A 61 -31.16 3.70 13.49
N ALA A 62 -32.47 3.85 13.41
CA ALA A 62 -33.40 3.64 14.51
C ALA A 62 -34.73 3.10 13.96
N ASN A 63 -35.60 2.62 14.86
CA ASN A 63 -36.93 2.13 14.48
C ASN A 63 -37.78 3.23 13.82
N ASP A 64 -37.68 4.47 14.30
CA ASP A 64 -38.24 5.65 13.63
C ASP A 64 -37.13 6.43 12.91
N PRO A 65 -37.08 6.41 11.56
CA PRO A 65 -36.09 7.13 10.79
C PRO A 65 -36.10 8.65 11.01
N LYS A 66 -37.23 9.25 11.40
CA LYS A 66 -37.32 10.70 11.63
C LYS A 66 -36.42 11.15 12.79
N LEU A 67 -36.29 10.31 13.81
CA LEU A 67 -35.46 10.55 14.99
C LEU A 67 -33.98 10.70 14.65
N VAL A 68 -33.52 10.01 13.60
CA VAL A 68 -32.11 9.97 13.20
C VAL A 68 -31.80 10.79 11.95
N SER A 69 -32.80 11.45 11.36
CA SER A 69 -32.66 12.25 10.13
C SER A 69 -31.67 13.41 10.27
N ILE A 70 -31.51 13.96 11.49
CA ILE A 70 -30.50 14.99 11.78
C ILE A 70 -29.05 14.47 11.67
N PHE A 71 -28.85 13.15 11.75
CA PHE A 71 -27.53 12.51 11.65
C PHE A 71 -27.25 11.93 10.26
N SER A 72 -28.23 11.92 9.34
CA SER A 72 -28.00 11.48 7.97
C SER A 72 -27.38 12.62 7.16
N THR A 73 -26.08 12.55 6.89
CA THR A 73 -25.35 13.52 6.06
C THR A 73 -25.68 13.44 4.57
N SER A 74 -26.33 12.36 4.11
CA SER A 74 -26.67 12.16 2.70
C SER A 74 -28.14 12.46 2.40
N ASN A 75 -28.40 13.36 1.45
CA ASN A 75 -29.61 13.29 0.63
C ASN A 75 -29.68 11.88 0.02
N GLN A 76 -30.77 11.17 0.28
CA GLN A 76 -31.00 9.75 0.00
C GLN A 76 -30.97 9.37 -1.51
N SER A 77 -30.58 10.28 -2.39
CA SER A 77 -30.76 10.19 -3.84
C SER A 77 -29.55 9.66 -4.62
N GLU A 78 -28.38 9.47 -4.01
CA GLU A 78 -27.18 8.94 -4.70
C GLU A 78 -26.53 7.77 -3.96
N ILE A 79 -27.27 6.66 -3.84
CA ILE A 79 -26.77 5.39 -3.28
C ILE A 79 -25.90 4.61 -4.29
N GLY A 80 -25.68 5.15 -5.50
CA GLY A 80 -24.99 4.45 -6.59
C GLY A 80 -23.47 4.63 -6.63
N ASN A 81 -22.91 5.76 -6.18
CA ASN A 81 -21.48 6.04 -6.27
C ASN A 81 -21.06 7.07 -5.20
N LYS A 82 -20.76 6.62 -3.98
CA LYS A 82 -20.02 7.49 -3.03
C LYS A 82 -18.60 7.66 -3.57
N SER A 83 -18.37 8.75 -4.30
CA SER A 83 -17.04 9.15 -4.72
C SER A 83 -16.19 9.46 -3.47
N GLU A 84 -14.87 9.32 -3.59
CA GLU A 84 -13.91 9.69 -2.53
C GLU A 84 -14.12 11.14 -2.05
N SER A 85 -14.55 12.03 -2.97
CA SER A 85 -14.94 13.40 -2.66
C SER A 85 -16.18 13.50 -1.77
N GLY A 86 -17.19 12.65 -1.94
CA GLY A 86 -18.39 12.66 -1.08
C GLY A 86 -18.07 12.30 0.37
N LEU A 87 -17.11 11.38 0.58
CA LEU A 87 -16.68 10.97 1.91
C LEU A 87 -15.83 12.03 2.63
N TYR A 88 -15.16 12.92 1.89
CA TYR A 88 -14.48 14.09 2.46
C TYR A 88 -15.47 15.09 3.08
N PHE A 89 -16.65 15.26 2.47
CA PHE A 89 -17.66 16.21 2.95
C PHE A 89 -18.61 15.60 4.00
N ASP A 90 -18.89 14.30 3.91
CA ASP A 90 -19.85 13.62 4.80
C ASP A 90 -19.19 12.94 6.02
N GLY A 91 -17.87 12.81 6.02
CA GLY A 91 -17.09 12.10 7.04
C GLY A 91 -16.71 12.96 8.24
N PHE A 92 -16.51 12.31 9.38
CA PHE A 92 -16.06 12.93 10.62
C PHE A 92 -14.53 12.82 10.72
N THR A 93 -13.83 13.94 10.47
CA THR A 93 -12.37 13.98 10.54
C THR A 93 -11.91 14.14 11.99
N VAL A 94 -10.94 13.32 12.41
CA VAL A 94 -10.26 13.44 13.71
C VAL A 94 -9.32 14.64 13.65
N ASP A 95 -9.61 15.64 14.47
CA ASP A 95 -8.83 16.87 14.55
C ASP A 95 -7.49 16.71 15.27
N ASP A 96 -6.69 17.78 15.32
CA ASP A 96 -5.39 17.82 15.97
C ASP A 96 -5.44 17.61 17.49
N HIS A 97 -6.62 17.78 18.11
CA HIS A 97 -6.85 17.47 19.53
C HIS A 97 -7.31 16.02 19.74
N GLY A 98 -7.50 15.25 18.66
CA GLY A 98 -7.93 13.86 18.71
C GLY A 98 -9.44 13.67 18.82
N ALA A 99 -10.23 14.71 18.58
CA ALA A 99 -11.69 14.67 18.66
C ALA A 99 -12.36 14.71 17.28
N ILE A 100 -13.60 14.26 17.23
CA ILE A 100 -14.52 14.51 16.11
C ILE A 100 -15.63 15.44 16.56
N ARG A 101 -16.11 16.30 15.64
CA ARG A 101 -17.30 17.11 15.86
C ARG A 101 -18.53 16.36 15.40
N PHE A 102 -19.33 15.88 16.34
CA PHE A 102 -20.52 15.09 16.09
C PHE A 102 -21.80 15.92 16.30
N PRO A 103 -22.84 15.80 15.45
CA PRO A 103 -24.09 16.53 15.63
C PRO A 103 -24.72 16.20 16.99
N VAL A 104 -25.33 17.20 17.64
CA VAL A 104 -25.98 17.10 18.97
C VAL A 104 -25.02 16.83 20.13
N LEU A 105 -24.06 15.90 19.98
CA LEU A 105 -23.12 15.51 21.04
C LEU A 105 -21.87 16.42 21.12
N GLY A 106 -21.64 17.28 20.14
CA GLY A 106 -20.49 18.19 20.13
C GLY A 106 -19.17 17.46 19.89
N GLU A 107 -18.13 17.80 20.64
CA GLU A 107 -16.80 17.22 20.49
C GLU A 107 -16.68 15.88 21.23
N ILE A 108 -16.31 14.83 20.50
CA ILE A 108 -16.11 13.48 21.04
C ILE A 108 -14.65 13.10 20.83
N ASN A 109 -13.91 12.91 21.93
CA ASN A 109 -12.55 12.39 21.85
C ASN A 109 -12.54 10.95 21.33
N VAL A 110 -11.81 10.69 20.24
CA VAL A 110 -11.73 9.38 19.56
C VAL A 110 -10.29 8.89 19.35
N ILE A 111 -9.28 9.72 19.57
CA ILE A 111 -7.87 9.31 19.39
C ILE A 111 -7.50 8.13 20.28
N GLY A 112 -6.78 7.18 19.73
CA GLY A 112 -6.36 5.97 20.43
C GLY A 112 -7.48 4.95 20.64
N PHE A 113 -8.75 5.28 20.39
CA PHE A 113 -9.84 4.32 20.46
C PHE A 113 -9.90 3.46 19.19
N THR A 114 -10.42 2.24 19.33
CA THR A 114 -10.85 1.39 18.22
C THR A 114 -12.20 1.86 17.70
N LEU A 115 -12.55 1.48 16.47
CA LEU A 115 -13.88 1.79 15.90
C LEU A 115 -15.02 1.29 16.77
N GLU A 116 -14.83 0.13 17.41
CA GLU A 116 -15.80 -0.49 18.31
C GLU A 116 -15.95 0.30 19.62
N GLU A 117 -14.85 0.75 20.21
CA GLU A 117 -14.89 1.62 21.40
C GLU A 117 -15.61 2.94 21.10
N VAL A 118 -15.39 3.53 19.91
CA VAL A 118 -16.10 4.73 19.45
C VAL A 118 -17.58 4.47 19.25
N ARG A 119 -17.95 3.34 18.63
CA ARG A 119 -19.35 2.92 18.45
C ARG A 119 -20.09 2.88 19.79
N ILE A 120 -19.53 2.15 20.77
CA ILE A 120 -20.11 2.01 22.11
C ILE A 120 -20.24 3.37 22.80
N LYS A 121 -19.21 4.22 22.67
CA LYS A 121 -19.22 5.57 23.27
C LYS A 121 -20.33 6.44 22.71
N ILE A 122 -20.50 6.47 21.39
CA ILE A 122 -21.54 7.25 20.72
C ILE A 122 -22.93 6.72 21.08
N GLU A 123 -23.13 5.40 21.03
CA GLU A 123 -24.41 4.78 21.42
C GLU A 123 -24.82 5.16 22.85
N LYS A 124 -23.87 5.06 23.79
CA LYS A 124 -24.13 5.38 25.19
C LYS A 124 -24.53 6.84 25.38
N GLN A 125 -23.81 7.78 24.74
CA GLN A 125 -24.11 9.21 24.86
C GLN A 125 -25.45 9.57 24.20
N LEU A 126 -25.76 8.99 23.05
CA LEU A 126 -27.05 9.20 22.38
C LEU A 126 -28.23 8.70 23.23
N LEU A 127 -28.09 7.53 23.86
CA LEU A 127 -29.12 6.96 24.74
C LEU A 127 -29.26 7.69 26.09
N SER A 128 -28.24 8.42 26.55
CA SER A 128 -28.34 9.18 27.78
C SER A 128 -28.88 10.60 27.59
N GLU A 129 -28.56 11.24 26.46
CA GLU A 129 -28.80 12.68 26.28
C GLU A 129 -29.91 13.01 25.27
N TYR A 130 -30.22 12.09 24.32
CA TYR A 130 -31.08 12.43 23.18
C TYR A 130 -32.20 11.41 22.89
N PHE A 131 -31.97 10.13 23.15
CA PHE A 131 -32.94 9.06 22.90
C PHE A 131 -33.24 8.29 24.17
N ASN A 132 -34.49 7.88 24.37
CA ASN A 132 -34.81 6.85 25.37
C ASN A 132 -34.40 5.47 24.85
N GLU A 133 -34.10 4.51 25.73
CA GLU A 133 -33.72 3.13 25.37
C GLU A 133 -34.69 2.45 24.39
N ALA A 134 -35.97 2.83 24.42
CA ALA A 134 -36.99 2.35 23.50
C ALA A 134 -36.75 2.71 22.01
N ALA A 135 -35.85 3.64 21.71
CA ALA A 135 -35.57 4.08 20.34
C ALA A 135 -34.86 3.02 19.49
N ASN A 136 -34.24 2.00 20.12
CA ASN A 136 -33.48 0.93 19.46
C ASN A 136 -32.55 1.48 18.37
N ILE A 137 -31.59 2.32 18.77
CA ILE A 137 -30.61 2.88 17.85
C ILE A 137 -29.56 1.83 17.48
N PHE A 138 -29.10 1.87 16.23
CA PHE A 138 -28.04 1.03 15.69
C PHE A 138 -26.98 1.93 15.07
N VAL A 139 -25.80 1.97 15.68
CA VAL A 139 -24.68 2.82 15.23
C VAL A 139 -23.66 1.96 14.50
N THR A 140 -23.28 2.39 13.31
CA THR A 140 -22.19 1.80 12.54
C THR A 140 -21.07 2.83 12.45
N VAL A 141 -19.86 2.45 12.89
CA VAL A 141 -18.65 3.27 12.77
C VAL A 141 -17.67 2.54 11.87
N LYS A 142 -17.25 3.18 10.78
CA LYS A 142 -16.22 2.69 9.88
C LYS A 142 -15.22 3.79 9.59
N LEU A 143 -14.02 3.43 9.16
CA LEU A 143 -13.18 4.39 8.44
C LEU A 143 -13.85 4.74 7.11
N ALA A 144 -13.75 5.99 6.68
CA ALA A 144 -14.26 6.47 5.40
C ALA A 144 -13.45 5.97 4.19
N GLY A 145 -12.66 4.91 4.39
CA GLY A 145 -11.75 4.32 3.43
C GLY A 145 -10.41 4.00 4.07
N PHE A 146 -9.83 2.88 3.66
CA PHE A 146 -8.45 2.53 3.95
C PHE A 146 -7.55 3.23 2.94
N ARG A 147 -6.99 4.36 3.34
CA ARG A 147 -6.12 5.19 2.50
C ARG A 147 -4.67 4.78 2.69
N TYR A 148 -3.92 4.60 1.61
CA TYR A 148 -2.47 4.42 1.63
C TYR A 148 -1.83 5.19 0.47
N THR A 149 -0.54 5.47 0.56
CA THR A 149 0.21 6.09 -0.54
C THR A 149 1.27 5.13 -1.02
N ILE A 150 1.42 4.98 -2.34
CA ILE A 150 2.44 4.12 -2.93
C ILE A 150 3.25 4.88 -3.99
N ASN A 151 4.57 4.72 -3.94
CA ASN A 151 5.50 5.41 -4.83
C ASN A 151 6.71 4.52 -5.19
N GLY A 152 7.49 4.95 -6.18
CA GLY A 152 8.66 4.25 -6.68
C GLY A 152 8.33 3.38 -7.89
N GLU A 153 8.89 2.18 -7.93
CA GLU A 153 8.82 1.29 -9.09
C GLU A 153 7.53 0.46 -9.16
N VAL A 154 6.38 1.12 -9.27
CA VAL A 154 5.05 0.50 -9.42
C VAL A 154 4.35 0.98 -10.70
N GLY A 155 3.30 0.27 -11.12
CA GLY A 155 2.53 0.63 -12.32
C GLY A 155 1.83 1.99 -12.23
N SER A 156 1.31 2.36 -11.06
CA SER A 156 0.60 3.61 -10.79
C SER A 156 0.92 4.11 -9.38
N THR A 157 1.67 5.20 -9.30
CA THR A 157 1.98 5.88 -8.05
C THR A 157 0.83 6.78 -7.60
N GLY A 158 0.79 7.10 -6.32
CA GLY A 158 -0.13 8.06 -5.72
C GLY A 158 -0.84 7.52 -4.50
N THR A 159 -1.77 8.32 -3.97
CA THR A 159 -2.66 7.91 -2.90
C THR A 159 -3.81 7.08 -3.48
N LYS A 160 -4.14 5.98 -2.79
CA LYS A 160 -5.22 5.06 -3.15
C LYS A 160 -6.08 4.84 -1.91
N THR A 161 -7.37 4.65 -2.14
CA THR A 161 -8.34 4.38 -1.06
C THR A 161 -9.08 3.09 -1.38
N LEU A 162 -9.06 2.15 -0.44
CA LEU A 162 -9.78 0.87 -0.52
C LEU A 162 -10.90 0.84 0.52
N PHE A 163 -12.08 0.36 0.15
CA PHE A 163 -13.23 0.26 1.06
C PHE A 163 -13.27 -1.08 1.79
N GLN A 164 -12.19 -1.40 2.49
CA GLN A 164 -12.03 -2.62 3.27
C GLN A 164 -11.38 -2.31 4.62
N GLU A 165 -11.66 -3.11 5.63
CA GLU A 165 -11.15 -2.87 7.00
C GLU A 165 -9.68 -3.28 7.15
N HIS A 166 -9.26 -4.31 6.41
CA HIS A 166 -7.92 -4.87 6.45
C HIS A 166 -7.33 -4.86 5.06
N VAL A 167 -6.14 -4.27 4.89
CA VAL A 167 -5.38 -4.29 3.64
C VAL A 167 -3.99 -4.83 3.93
N ASN A 168 -3.50 -5.74 3.10
CA ASN A 168 -2.10 -6.15 3.13
C ASN A 168 -1.29 -5.52 1.98
N VAL A 169 0.03 -5.59 2.10
CA VAL A 169 0.96 -4.99 1.12
C VAL A 169 0.76 -5.55 -0.29
N MET A 170 0.42 -6.84 -0.44
CA MET A 170 0.19 -7.45 -1.75
C MET A 170 -1.05 -6.87 -2.43
N GLU A 171 -2.13 -6.66 -1.68
CA GLU A 171 -3.35 -6.00 -2.18
C GLU A 171 -3.06 -4.56 -2.60
N ALA A 172 -2.30 -3.82 -1.80
CA ALA A 172 -1.91 -2.44 -2.15
C ALA A 172 -1.08 -2.38 -3.43
N ILE A 173 -0.12 -3.30 -3.59
CA ILE A 173 0.70 -3.40 -4.81
C ILE A 173 -0.15 -3.79 -6.02
N ALA A 174 -1.06 -4.75 -5.88
CA ALA A 174 -1.95 -5.14 -6.97
C ALA A 174 -2.83 -3.96 -7.44
N ASN A 175 -3.38 -3.19 -6.50
CA ASN A 175 -4.15 -1.98 -6.79
C ASN A 175 -3.30 -0.83 -7.37
N ALA A 176 -1.98 -0.90 -7.20
CA ALA A 176 -1.03 0.03 -7.80
C ALA A 176 -0.50 -0.42 -9.16
N GLY A 177 -1.05 -1.49 -9.76
CA GLY A 177 -0.59 -2.00 -11.06
C GLY A 177 0.72 -2.81 -10.97
N ASP A 178 0.96 -3.45 -9.82
CA ASP A 178 2.12 -4.30 -9.52
C ASP A 178 3.48 -3.55 -9.49
N ILE A 179 4.49 -4.20 -8.93
CA ILE A 179 5.88 -3.75 -8.99
C ILE A 179 6.42 -3.97 -10.41
N THR A 180 7.00 -2.93 -10.99
CA THR A 180 7.59 -3.02 -12.32
C THR A 180 8.78 -4.00 -12.36
N ILE A 181 9.22 -4.40 -13.56
CA ILE A 181 10.39 -5.29 -13.70
C ILE A 181 11.67 -4.70 -13.11
N THR A 182 11.76 -3.37 -13.04
CA THR A 182 12.89 -2.65 -12.44
C THR A 182 12.74 -2.39 -10.95
N GLY A 183 11.64 -2.80 -10.34
CA GLY A 183 11.38 -2.65 -8.91
C GLY A 183 11.95 -3.79 -8.07
N ASN A 184 12.57 -3.42 -6.95
CA ASN A 184 13.20 -4.33 -6.01
C ASN A 184 12.16 -4.91 -5.04
N ARG A 185 11.62 -6.09 -5.37
CA ARG A 185 10.66 -6.82 -4.53
C ARG A 185 11.23 -7.25 -3.17
N LYS A 186 12.56 -7.29 -3.03
CA LYS A 186 13.25 -7.59 -1.76
C LYS A 186 13.38 -6.40 -0.82
N SER A 187 13.12 -5.18 -1.32
CA SER A 187 13.27 -3.94 -0.55
C SER A 187 12.10 -3.01 -0.85
N VAL A 188 10.94 -3.40 -0.31
CA VAL A 188 9.76 -2.54 -0.23
C VAL A 188 9.74 -1.91 1.15
N THR A 189 9.83 -0.59 1.21
CA THR A 189 9.83 0.15 2.48
C THR A 189 8.40 0.53 2.85
N ILE A 190 7.96 0.14 4.04
CA ILE A 190 6.72 0.62 4.66
C ILE A 190 7.11 1.73 5.65
N ILE A 191 6.55 2.91 5.44
CA ILE A 191 6.71 4.08 6.29
C ILE A 191 5.38 4.30 7.00
N ARG A 192 5.39 4.15 8.33
CA ARG A 192 4.21 4.18 9.18
C ARG A 192 4.34 5.28 10.22
N GLN A 193 3.31 6.09 10.33
CA GLN A 193 3.21 7.06 11.42
C GLN A 193 2.63 6.38 12.67
N SER A 194 3.28 6.61 13.80
CA SER A 194 2.80 6.15 15.09
C SER A 194 2.91 7.28 16.11
N SER A 195 2.29 7.10 17.28
CA SER A 195 2.38 8.07 18.38
C SER A 195 3.81 8.32 18.87
N THR A 196 4.75 7.40 18.61
CA THR A 196 6.17 7.53 18.98
C THR A 196 7.05 8.08 17.87
N GLY A 197 6.48 8.38 16.69
CA GLY A 197 7.18 8.91 15.53
C GLY A 197 6.97 8.07 14.27
N VAL A 198 7.83 8.31 13.28
CA VAL A 198 7.79 7.64 11.97
C VAL A 198 8.67 6.39 12.01
N GLN A 199 8.08 5.24 11.71
CA GLN A 199 8.78 3.96 11.61
C GLN A 199 8.95 3.60 10.13
N MET A 200 10.16 3.22 9.74
CA MET A 200 10.48 2.79 8.38
C MET A 200 11.01 1.36 8.43
N GLN A 201 10.35 0.44 7.73
CA GLN A 201 10.75 -0.96 7.69
C GLN A 201 10.79 -1.45 6.25
N ASP A 202 11.94 -2.02 5.85
CA ASP A 202 12.05 -2.77 4.61
C ASP A 202 11.52 -4.19 4.80
N ILE A 203 10.69 -4.64 3.85
CA ILE A 203 10.19 -6.01 3.78
C ILE A 203 10.55 -6.67 2.44
N ASP A 204 10.81 -7.97 2.50
CA ASP A 204 11.13 -8.80 1.34
C ASP A 204 9.88 -9.56 0.88
N LEU A 205 9.23 -9.08 -0.18
CA LEU A 205 8.04 -9.71 -0.75
C LEU A 205 8.36 -10.97 -1.58
N THR A 206 9.64 -11.25 -1.84
CA THR A 206 10.05 -12.51 -2.47
C THR A 206 10.04 -13.68 -1.51
N ASP A 207 10.01 -13.43 -0.19
CA ASP A 207 9.97 -14.48 0.84
C ASP A 207 8.56 -14.62 1.42
N SER A 208 8.01 -15.84 1.38
CA SER A 208 6.73 -16.18 2.02
C SER A 208 6.67 -15.83 3.53
N ASN A 209 7.82 -15.80 4.22
CA ASN A 209 7.91 -15.41 5.62
C ASN A 209 7.49 -13.96 5.87
N VAL A 210 7.43 -13.12 4.82
CA VAL A 210 6.94 -11.74 4.94
C VAL A 210 5.53 -11.67 5.52
N MET A 211 4.69 -12.68 5.29
CA MET A 211 3.33 -12.74 5.84
C MET A 211 3.29 -12.77 7.36
N LYS A 212 4.40 -13.13 8.03
CA LYS A 212 4.55 -13.11 9.49
C LYS A 212 5.02 -11.75 10.02
N SER A 213 5.34 -10.81 9.13
CA SER A 213 5.81 -9.47 9.51
C SER A 213 4.65 -8.61 10.03
N PRO A 214 4.85 -7.82 11.10
CA PRO A 214 3.86 -6.83 11.54
C PRO A 214 3.63 -5.69 10.53
N TYR A 215 4.45 -5.62 9.47
CA TYR A 215 4.32 -4.67 8.36
C TYR A 215 3.69 -5.28 7.10
N TYR A 216 3.31 -6.57 7.13
CA TYR A 216 2.59 -7.19 6.01
C TYR A 216 1.16 -6.67 5.90
N HIS A 217 0.49 -6.53 7.04
CA HIS A 217 -0.78 -5.82 7.14
C HIS A 217 -0.50 -4.33 7.29
N LEU A 218 -1.09 -3.56 6.38
CA LEU A 218 -0.96 -2.11 6.37
C LEU A 218 -1.84 -1.51 7.47
N GLN A 219 -1.51 -0.28 7.82
CA GLN A 219 -2.37 0.61 8.58
C GLN A 219 -2.84 1.77 7.70
N PRO A 220 -4.00 2.37 8.01
CA PRO A 220 -4.42 3.61 7.38
C PRO A 220 -3.30 4.65 7.38
N ASN A 221 -3.17 5.35 6.25
CA ASN A 221 -2.15 6.35 5.95
C ASN A 221 -0.70 5.83 5.87
N ASP A 222 -0.47 4.51 5.80
CA ASP A 222 0.85 3.97 5.48
C ASP A 222 1.35 4.48 4.11
N TYR A 223 2.66 4.74 4.05
CA TYR A 223 3.35 5.09 2.81
C TYR A 223 4.28 3.95 2.38
N ILE A 224 4.08 3.46 1.16
CA ILE A 224 4.76 2.32 0.57
C ILE A 224 5.73 2.86 -0.48
N TYR A 225 7.01 2.52 -0.34
CA TYR A 225 8.05 2.90 -1.29
C TYR A 225 8.74 1.67 -1.87
N VAL A 226 8.65 1.50 -3.18
CA VAL A 226 9.31 0.40 -3.89
C VAL A 226 10.61 0.92 -4.51
N LYS A 227 11.74 0.48 -3.97
CA LYS A 227 13.07 0.90 -4.44
C LYS A 227 13.36 0.35 -5.83
N PRO A 228 14.14 1.06 -6.66
CA PRO A 228 14.66 0.48 -7.89
C PRO A 228 15.71 -0.59 -7.62
N LEU A 229 15.79 -1.57 -8.51
CA LEU A 229 16.93 -2.49 -8.61
C LEU A 229 18.20 -1.69 -8.96
N LYS A 230 19.34 -2.11 -8.42
CA LYS A 230 20.64 -1.45 -8.66
C LYS A 230 20.95 -1.33 -10.16
N GLN A 231 20.55 -2.33 -10.94
CA GLN A 231 20.69 -2.40 -12.40
C GLN A 231 20.05 -1.19 -13.11
N LYS A 232 18.96 -0.60 -12.58
CA LYS A 232 18.34 0.62 -13.16
C LYS A 232 19.25 1.84 -13.04
N THR A 233 20.00 1.97 -11.95
CA THR A 233 20.85 3.15 -11.69
C THR A 233 22.02 3.27 -12.67
N TRP A 234 22.42 2.17 -13.31
CA TRP A 234 23.51 2.15 -14.29
C TRP A 234 23.05 2.47 -15.71
N GLY A 235 21.74 2.62 -15.95
CA GLY A 235 21.19 3.09 -17.24
C GLY A 235 21.28 2.10 -18.41
N THR A 236 21.83 0.90 -18.20
CA THR A 236 22.06 -0.13 -19.22
C THR A 236 21.38 -1.45 -18.85
N GLY A 237 20.70 -2.09 -19.80
CA GLY A 237 20.31 -3.51 -19.68
C GLY A 237 19.09 -3.80 -18.81
N LYS A 238 18.00 -3.02 -18.93
CA LYS A 238 16.73 -3.36 -18.24
C LYS A 238 16.19 -4.70 -18.71
N THR A 239 16.51 -5.09 -19.95
CA THR A 239 16.29 -6.42 -20.51
C THR A 239 17.52 -6.87 -21.31
N GLY A 240 17.73 -8.18 -21.44
CA GLY A 240 18.84 -8.73 -22.25
C GLY A 240 18.79 -8.28 -23.72
N ILE A 241 17.60 -7.96 -24.24
CA ILE A 241 17.40 -7.46 -25.61
C ILE A 241 17.92 -6.03 -25.76
N GLU A 242 17.71 -5.15 -24.77
CA GLU A 242 18.28 -3.80 -24.78
C GLU A 242 19.82 -3.85 -24.77
N SER A 243 20.40 -4.74 -23.95
CA SER A 243 21.85 -4.97 -23.94
C SER A 243 22.36 -5.48 -25.29
N LEU A 244 21.68 -6.43 -25.92
CA LEU A 244 22.03 -6.90 -27.27
C LEU A 244 21.94 -5.80 -28.31
N GLY A 245 20.91 -4.95 -28.25
CA GLY A 245 20.75 -3.79 -29.12
C GLY A 245 21.95 -2.86 -29.04
N THR A 246 22.39 -2.50 -27.82
CA THR A 246 23.56 -1.64 -27.62
C THR A 246 24.85 -2.25 -28.20
N ILE A 247 25.07 -3.55 -28.00
CA ILE A 247 26.22 -4.28 -28.57
C ILE A 247 26.19 -4.24 -30.09
N ILE A 248 25.02 -4.49 -30.71
CA ILE A 248 24.85 -4.45 -32.16
C ILE A 248 25.14 -3.05 -32.71
N THR A 249 24.65 -1.99 -32.06
CA THR A 249 24.96 -0.60 -32.47
C THR A 249 26.44 -0.24 -32.33
N LEU A 250 27.12 -0.74 -31.30
CA LEU A 250 28.57 -0.51 -31.14
C LEU A 250 29.36 -1.28 -32.21
N LEU A 251 28.94 -2.51 -32.53
CA LEU A 251 29.57 -3.33 -33.55
C LEU A 251 29.35 -2.74 -34.96
N SER A 252 28.15 -2.23 -35.24
CA SER A 252 27.85 -1.55 -36.51
C SER A 252 28.66 -0.27 -36.64
N LEU A 253 28.74 0.55 -35.58
CA LEU A 253 29.57 1.76 -35.56
C LEU A 253 31.05 1.43 -35.81
N ALA A 254 31.58 0.40 -35.13
CA ALA A 254 32.98 -0.02 -35.28
C ALA A 254 33.27 -0.53 -36.71
N THR A 255 32.37 -1.35 -37.27
CA THR A 255 32.52 -1.87 -38.64
C THR A 255 32.41 -0.76 -39.68
N THR A 256 31.45 0.17 -39.55
CA THR A 256 31.35 1.34 -40.44
C THR A 256 32.61 2.22 -40.36
N THR A 257 33.10 2.49 -39.15
CA THR A 257 34.31 3.30 -38.96
C THR A 257 35.54 2.62 -39.58
N PHE A 258 35.70 1.32 -39.37
CA PHE A 258 36.78 0.54 -39.98
C PHE A 258 36.73 0.56 -41.51
N LEU A 259 35.54 0.42 -42.10
CA LEU A 259 35.37 0.49 -43.56
C LEU A 259 35.70 1.88 -44.12
N LEU A 260 35.37 2.95 -43.39
CA LEU A 260 35.69 4.32 -43.79
C LEU A 260 37.19 4.64 -43.69
N LEU A 261 37.89 4.11 -42.69
CA LEU A 261 39.33 4.35 -42.47
C LEU A 261 40.24 3.48 -43.35
N LYS A 262 39.73 2.38 -43.91
CA LYS A 262 40.49 1.48 -44.78
C LYS A 262 40.42 1.88 -46.27
N LYS A 263 39.69 2.94 -46.59
CA LYS A 263 39.63 3.55 -47.92
C LYS A 263 40.63 4.70 -48.00
#